data_AF-A0AAN9JB29-F1
#
_entry.id   AF-A0AAN9JB29-F1
#
_cell.length_a   1.000
_cell.length_b   1.000
_cell.length_c   1.000
_cell.angle_alpha   90.00
_cell.angle_beta   90.00
_cell.angle_gamma   90.00
#
_symmetry.space_group_name_H-M   'P 1'
#
loop_
_entity.id
_entity.type
_entity.pdbx_description
1 polymer ?
#
loop_
_entity_poly.entity_id
_entity_poly.type
_entity_poly.pdbx_seq_one_letter_code
_entity_poly.pdbx_strand_id
1 'polypeptide(L)'
;MVNCLPKNHAALFIFGDSLFDNGNNNYLNTSALDFNANYPPYGETFFKYPSGRFSDGRMIPDLVAEHANLPLLPPYLHPGHPEYFYGVNFASGGAGALRETALGSVVDLKTQVSFLKNVKNIFKQKLGDAEAEELVSKSVYLISIGGNDYGDGFASSG
;
A
#
# COMPACT_ATOMS: atom_id res chain seq x y z
N MET A 1 24.71 10.40 -1.09
CA MET A 1 25.10 9.20 -1.85
C MET A 1 24.21 9.14 -3.09
N VAL A 2 24.80 8.97 -4.27
CA VAL A 2 24.04 8.75 -5.50
C VAL A 2 23.61 7.29 -5.49
N ASN A 3 22.32 7.03 -5.32
CA ASN A 3 21.77 5.67 -5.47
C ASN A 3 21.75 5.35 -6.96
N CYS A 4 22.75 4.61 -7.44
CA CYS A 4 22.74 4.08 -8.81
C CYS A 4 21.75 2.92 -8.87
N LEU A 5 20.52 3.17 -9.32
CA LEU A 5 19.53 2.13 -9.57
C LEU A 5 20.01 1.18 -10.68
N PRO A 6 19.70 -0.13 -10.61
CA PRO A 6 20.00 -1.07 -11.69
C PRO A 6 19.43 -0.61 -13.03
N LYS A 7 20.10 -0.95 -14.13
CA LYS A 7 19.74 -0.53 -15.50
C LYS A 7 18.33 -0.96 -15.95
N ASN A 8 17.77 -2.00 -15.32
CA ASN A 8 16.41 -2.53 -15.54
C ASN A 8 15.56 -2.49 -14.26
N HIS A 9 15.79 -1.49 -13.41
CA HIS A 9 15.05 -1.33 -12.17
C HIS A 9 13.58 -0.98 -12.43
N ALA A 10 12.66 -1.68 -11.78
CA ALA A 10 11.23 -1.39 -11.78
C ALA A 10 10.74 -1.32 -10.33
N ALA A 11 9.95 -0.29 -10.01
CA ALA A 11 9.31 -0.19 -8.71
C ALA A 11 8.02 -1.02 -8.69
N LEU A 12 7.62 -1.50 -7.51
CA LEU A 12 6.33 -2.16 -7.31
C LEU A 12 5.41 -1.25 -6.48
N PHE A 13 4.31 -0.80 -7.07
CA PHE A 13 3.30 0.01 -6.40
C PHE A 13 2.06 -0.80 -6.10
N ILE A 14 1.61 -0.76 -4.85
CA ILE A 14 0.47 -1.56 -4.39
C ILE A 14 -0.68 -0.63 -3.99
N PHE A 15 -1.87 -0.92 -4.49
CA PHE A 15 -3.12 -0.23 -4.17
C PHE A 15 -4.15 -1.26 -3.76
N GLY A 16 -5.10 -0.86 -2.93
CA GLY A 16 -6.19 -1.75 -2.58
C GLY A 16 -6.74 -1.59 -1.20
N ASP A 17 -7.31 -2.70 -0.74
CA ASP A 17 -7.97 -2.84 0.55
C ASP A 17 -7.16 -3.70 1.55
N SER A 18 -7.85 -4.30 2.51
CA SER A 18 -7.26 -5.16 3.56
C SER A 18 -6.50 -6.36 3.01
N LEU A 19 -6.84 -6.85 1.81
CA LEU A 19 -6.11 -7.97 1.21
C LEU A 19 -4.65 -7.60 0.95
N PHE A 20 -4.39 -6.31 0.67
CA PHE A 20 -3.07 -5.80 0.29
C PHE A 20 -2.48 -4.79 1.30
N ASP A 21 -3.20 -4.34 2.32
CA ASP A 21 -2.68 -3.39 3.33
C ASP A 21 -1.62 -4.02 4.24
N ASN A 22 -0.40 -3.46 4.19
CA ASN A 22 0.74 -3.91 4.97
C ASN A 22 0.96 -3.15 6.29
N GLY A 23 -0.01 -2.35 6.71
CA GLY A 23 0.02 -1.59 7.95
C GLY A 23 -0.16 -0.08 7.79
N ASN A 24 -0.65 0.42 6.65
CA ASN A 24 -1.01 1.82 6.50
C ASN A 24 -2.07 2.22 7.52
N ASN A 25 -3.05 1.35 7.78
CA ASN A 25 -4.12 1.62 8.71
C ASN A 25 -3.65 1.78 10.17
N ASN A 26 -2.44 1.33 10.52
CA ASN A 26 -1.86 1.57 11.84
C ASN A 26 -1.57 3.06 12.12
N TYR A 27 -1.54 3.89 11.08
CA TYR A 27 -1.25 5.31 11.14
C TYR A 27 -2.48 6.19 10.91
N LEU A 28 -3.65 5.57 10.75
CA LEU A 28 -4.92 6.27 10.67
C LEU A 28 -5.52 6.40 12.06
N ASN A 29 -6.04 7.57 12.40
CA ASN A 29 -6.80 7.76 13.62
C ASN A 29 -8.25 7.31 13.38
N THR A 30 -8.46 6.02 13.21
CA THR A 30 -9.79 5.42 13.03
C THR A 30 -10.38 5.12 14.40
N SER A 31 -11.66 5.44 14.60
CA SER A 31 -12.41 5.00 15.78
C SER A 31 -12.87 3.55 15.68
N ALA A 32 -12.74 2.93 14.50
CA ALA A 32 -13.18 1.57 14.20
C ALA A 32 -12.01 0.59 14.24
N LEU A 33 -12.07 -0.37 15.17
CA LEU A 33 -11.16 -1.52 15.28
C LEU A 33 -11.29 -2.52 14.11
N ASP A 34 -12.27 -2.33 13.23
CA ASP A 34 -12.54 -3.25 12.13
C ASP A 34 -11.59 -3.04 10.93
N PHE A 35 -10.87 -1.91 10.90
CA PHE A 35 -9.97 -1.55 9.81
C PHE A 35 -8.49 -1.60 10.20
N ASN A 36 -8.10 -2.18 11.33
CA ASN A 36 -6.71 -2.39 11.68
C ASN A 36 -6.40 -3.87 11.90
N ALA A 37 -5.12 -4.22 11.71
CA ALA A 37 -4.59 -5.56 11.95
C ALA A 37 -3.29 -5.51 12.79
N ASN A 38 -3.25 -4.57 13.75
CA ASN A 38 -2.12 -4.40 14.69
C ASN A 38 -2.35 -5.06 16.05
N TYR A 39 -3.06 -6.19 16.05
CA TYR A 39 -3.31 -7.01 17.24
C TYR A 39 -3.25 -8.51 16.90
N PRO A 40 -3.05 -9.42 17.87
CA PRO A 40 -3.11 -10.87 17.64
C PRO A 40 -4.47 -11.34 17.08
N PRO A 41 -4.54 -12.31 16.16
CA PRO A 41 -3.46 -13.22 15.76
C PRO A 41 -2.65 -12.75 14.53
N TYR A 42 -2.79 -11.48 14.11
CA TYR A 42 -2.09 -11.01 12.92
C TYR A 42 -0.56 -11.05 13.09
N GLY A 43 0.14 -11.54 12.07
CA GLY A 43 1.59 -11.64 12.00
C GLY A 43 2.29 -12.68 12.90
N GLU A 44 1.57 -13.54 13.64
CA GLU A 44 2.17 -14.50 14.59
C GLU A 44 3.10 -15.54 13.91
N THR A 45 2.76 -16.00 12.70
CA THR A 45 3.45 -17.09 12.01
C THR A 45 4.73 -16.61 11.33
N PHE A 46 4.69 -15.47 10.62
CA PHE A 46 5.84 -14.99 9.86
C PHE A 46 6.60 -13.86 10.56
N PHE A 47 5.90 -12.79 10.96
CA PHE A 47 6.54 -11.56 11.46
C PHE A 47 6.89 -11.63 12.95
N LYS A 48 6.18 -12.49 13.71
CA LYS A 48 6.29 -12.61 15.18
C LYS A 48 5.83 -11.38 15.95
N TYR A 49 5.09 -10.48 15.30
CA TYR A 49 4.40 -9.34 15.88
C TYR A 49 3.26 -8.88 14.95
N PRO A 50 2.24 -8.17 15.46
CA PRO A 50 1.17 -7.62 14.62
C PRO A 50 1.68 -6.55 13.67
N SER A 51 1.96 -6.94 12.43
CA SER A 51 2.57 -6.05 11.45
C SER A 51 1.59 -5.05 10.82
N GLY A 52 0.28 -5.17 11.09
CA GLY A 52 -0.76 -4.43 10.37
C GLY A 52 -1.23 -5.08 9.07
N ARG A 53 -0.80 -6.32 8.79
CA ARG A 53 -1.30 -7.12 7.66
C ARG A 53 -2.52 -7.89 8.12
N PHE A 54 -3.57 -7.96 7.31
CA PHE A 54 -4.77 -8.78 7.58
C PHE A 54 -4.50 -10.28 7.31
N SER A 55 -3.39 -10.78 7.85
CA SER A 55 -2.91 -12.15 7.74
C SER A 55 -2.02 -12.48 8.94
N ASP A 56 -1.95 -13.75 9.30
CA ASP A 56 -0.99 -14.31 10.26
C ASP A 56 0.47 -14.26 9.73
N GLY A 57 0.65 -13.93 8.45
CA GLY A 57 1.98 -13.75 7.88
C GLY A 57 1.99 -12.86 6.66
N ARG A 58 2.75 -13.29 5.64
CA ARG A 58 2.85 -12.60 4.36
C ARG A 58 1.52 -12.59 3.62
N MET A 59 1.30 -11.55 2.84
CA MET A 59 0.19 -11.43 1.89
C MET A 59 0.71 -11.57 0.45
N ILE A 60 -0.20 -11.63 -0.52
CA ILE A 60 0.16 -11.76 -1.95
C ILE A 60 1.20 -10.71 -2.39
N PRO A 61 1.10 -9.41 -2.05
CA PRO A 61 2.10 -8.44 -2.48
C PRO A 61 3.50 -8.70 -1.90
N ASP A 62 3.60 -9.27 -0.69
CA ASP A 62 4.88 -9.63 -0.09
C ASP A 62 5.54 -10.79 -0.85
N LEU A 63 4.75 -11.78 -1.24
CA LEU A 63 5.22 -12.92 -2.03
C LEU A 63 5.67 -12.49 -3.42
N VAL A 64 4.95 -11.53 -4.04
CA VAL A 64 5.36 -10.95 -5.33
C VAL A 64 6.67 -10.18 -5.19
N ALA A 65 6.81 -9.34 -4.15
CA ALA A 65 8.04 -8.61 -3.88
C ALA A 65 9.23 -9.55 -3.68
N GLU A 66 9.07 -10.59 -2.86
CA GLU A 66 10.09 -11.61 -2.61
C GLU A 66 10.50 -12.35 -3.89
N HIS A 67 9.53 -12.78 -4.70
CA HIS A 67 9.81 -13.46 -5.97
C HIS A 67 10.53 -12.55 -6.97
N ALA A 68 10.27 -11.25 -6.91
CA ALA A 68 10.97 -10.23 -7.70
C ALA A 68 12.33 -9.80 -7.10
N ASN A 69 12.78 -10.43 -6.01
CA ASN A 69 13.98 -10.04 -5.24
C ASN A 69 13.96 -8.57 -4.75
N LEU A 70 12.76 -8.06 -4.44
CA LEU A 70 12.55 -6.76 -3.82
C LEU A 70 12.50 -6.91 -2.28
N PRO A 71 12.87 -5.87 -1.52
CA PRO A 71 12.57 -5.83 -0.10
C PRO A 71 11.05 -5.85 0.12
N LEU A 72 10.61 -6.25 1.32
CA LEU A 72 9.23 -6.00 1.72
C LEU A 72 8.97 -4.50 1.66
N LEU A 73 7.93 -4.13 0.91
CA LEU A 73 7.65 -2.73 0.67
C LEU A 73 7.11 -2.06 1.93
N PRO A 74 7.47 -0.81 2.20
CA PRO A 74 6.97 -0.08 3.36
C PRO A 74 5.51 0.35 3.17
N PRO A 75 4.74 0.54 4.26
CA PRO A 75 3.49 1.30 4.19
C PRO A 75 3.80 2.76 3.87
N TYR A 76 3.04 3.38 2.97
CA TYR A 76 3.22 4.79 2.62
C TYR A 76 3.05 5.73 3.83
N LEU A 77 2.14 5.41 4.74
CA LEU A 77 1.87 6.23 5.93
C LEU A 77 2.87 6.03 7.07
N HIS A 78 3.80 5.07 6.94
CA HIS A 78 4.85 4.87 7.92
C HIS A 78 5.76 6.12 8.02
N PRO A 79 6.03 6.65 9.24
CA PRO A 79 6.92 7.79 9.43
C PRO A 79 8.33 7.55 8.88
N GLY A 80 8.97 8.56 8.28
CA GLY A 80 10.37 8.48 7.85
C GLY A 80 10.61 8.47 6.34
N HIS A 81 9.55 8.56 5.53
CA HIS A 81 9.56 8.87 4.09
C HIS A 81 10.79 8.35 3.31
N PRO A 82 10.92 7.02 3.08
CA PRO A 82 12.00 6.50 2.28
C PRO A 82 11.90 6.99 0.83
N GLU A 83 12.98 6.85 0.05
CA GLU A 83 13.02 7.34 -1.35
C GLU A 83 12.12 6.52 -2.31
N TYR A 84 11.49 5.44 -1.84
CA TYR A 84 10.52 4.59 -2.55
C TYR A 84 10.96 4.00 -3.89
N PHE A 85 12.26 3.98 -4.20
CA PHE A 85 12.73 3.49 -5.49
C PHE A 85 12.32 2.04 -5.76
N TYR A 86 12.31 1.15 -4.76
CA TYR A 86 11.85 -0.24 -4.93
C TYR A 86 10.31 -0.38 -4.97
N GLY A 87 9.58 0.68 -4.67
CA GLY A 87 8.13 0.65 -4.53
C GLY A 87 7.64 1.01 -3.14
N VAL A 88 6.32 1.03 -3.01
CA VAL A 88 5.62 1.37 -1.77
C VAL A 88 4.18 0.84 -1.83
N ASN A 89 3.61 0.57 -0.66
CA ASN A 89 2.25 0.13 -0.52
C ASN A 89 1.32 1.27 -0.07
N PHE A 90 0.30 1.56 -0.86
CA PHE A 90 -0.72 2.57 -0.61
C PHE A 90 -2.06 1.98 -0.14
N ALA A 91 -2.21 0.65 -0.13
CA ALA A 91 -3.46 -0.02 0.22
C ALA A 91 -3.89 0.29 1.66
N SER A 92 -5.19 0.24 1.91
CA SER A 92 -5.78 0.58 3.21
C SER A 92 -6.93 -0.36 3.53
N GLY A 93 -6.86 -1.02 4.68
CA GLY A 93 -7.93 -1.89 5.18
C GLY A 93 -9.31 -1.22 5.11
N GLY A 94 -10.30 -1.91 4.55
CA GLY A 94 -11.68 -1.41 4.39
C GLY A 94 -11.91 -0.48 3.19
N ALA A 95 -10.88 -0.11 2.41
CA ALA A 95 -11.07 0.76 1.26
C ALA A 95 -11.95 0.14 0.16
N GLY A 96 -12.81 0.96 -0.44
CA GLY A 96 -13.57 0.64 -1.64
C GLY A 96 -13.03 1.35 -2.88
N ALA A 97 -13.49 0.91 -4.05
CA ALA A 97 -13.31 1.61 -5.31
C ALA A 97 -14.13 2.91 -5.32
N LEU A 98 -15.28 2.90 -4.65
CA LEU A 98 -16.10 4.08 -4.40
C LEU A 98 -15.54 4.87 -3.22
N ARG A 99 -15.68 6.20 -3.29
CA ARG A 99 -15.18 7.10 -2.24
C ARG A 99 -16.02 6.98 -0.96
N GLU A 100 -17.28 6.60 -1.12
CA GLU A 100 -18.30 6.55 -0.09
C GLU A 100 -18.12 5.35 0.85
N THR A 101 -17.44 4.30 0.39
CA THR A 101 -17.13 3.11 1.20
C THR A 101 -16.23 3.45 2.37
N ALA A 102 -16.69 3.11 3.58
CA ALA A 102 -16.04 3.45 4.85
C ALA A 102 -15.57 4.93 4.95
N LEU A 103 -16.38 5.86 4.40
CA LEU A 103 -16.01 7.27 4.26
C LEU A 103 -15.46 7.87 5.57
N GLY A 104 -14.27 8.46 5.47
CA GLY A 104 -13.61 9.13 6.59
C GLY A 104 -12.85 8.20 7.54
N SER A 105 -12.96 6.89 7.36
CA SER A 105 -12.27 5.89 8.20
C SER A 105 -11.08 5.21 7.51
N VAL A 106 -10.94 5.37 6.20
CA VAL A 106 -9.95 4.65 5.38
C VAL A 106 -9.28 5.58 4.37
N VAL A 107 -8.18 5.13 3.76
CA VAL A 107 -7.62 5.80 2.58
C VAL A 107 -8.33 5.28 1.32
N ASP A 108 -9.30 6.06 0.84
CA ASP A 108 -10.03 5.74 -0.40
C ASP A 108 -9.11 5.66 -1.63
N LEU A 109 -9.48 4.89 -2.66
CA LEU A 109 -8.64 4.64 -3.83
C LEU A 109 -8.15 5.92 -4.51
N LYS A 110 -8.99 6.97 -4.59
CA LYS A 110 -8.58 8.25 -5.18
C LYS A 110 -7.48 8.91 -4.36
N THR A 111 -7.56 8.81 -3.04
CA THR A 111 -6.50 9.26 -2.13
C THR A 111 -5.23 8.41 -2.28
N GLN A 112 -5.33 7.08 -2.42
CA GLN A 112 -4.17 6.21 -2.71
C GLN A 112 -3.45 6.62 -4.00
N VAL A 113 -4.20 6.93 -5.07
CA VAL A 113 -3.65 7.45 -6.34
C VAL A 113 -2.96 8.82 -6.14
N SER A 114 -3.45 9.65 -5.21
CA SER A 114 -2.79 10.91 -4.88
C SER A 114 -1.43 10.71 -4.21
N PHE A 115 -1.26 9.63 -3.43
CA PHE A 115 0.03 9.28 -2.84
C PHE A 115 1.05 8.88 -3.89
N LEU A 116 0.65 8.17 -4.96
CA LEU A 116 1.53 7.91 -6.10
C LEU A 116 2.01 9.21 -6.76
N LYS A 117 1.15 10.24 -6.87
CA LYS A 117 1.56 11.55 -7.40
C LYS A 117 2.63 12.20 -6.53
N ASN A 118 2.52 12.07 -5.20
CA ASN A 118 3.52 12.56 -4.26
C ASN A 118 4.86 11.81 -4.44
N VAL A 119 4.81 10.48 -4.56
CA VAL A 119 6.01 9.65 -4.82
C VAL A 119 6.66 10.04 -6.15
N LYS A 120 5.86 10.25 -7.21
CA LYS A 120 6.37 10.74 -8.51
C LYS A 120 7.09 12.09 -8.37
N ASN A 121 6.59 13.00 -7.52
CA ASN A 121 7.26 14.27 -7.25
C ASN A 121 8.58 14.08 -6.49
N ILE A 122 8.66 13.13 -5.55
CA ILE A 122 9.91 12.76 -4.88
C ILE A 122 10.92 12.25 -5.92
N PHE A 123 10.50 11.37 -6.82
CA PHE A 123 11.38 10.88 -7.90
C PHE A 123 11.88 12.01 -8.78
N LYS A 124 11.02 12.94 -9.20
CA LYS A 124 11.42 14.11 -10.01
C LYS A 124 12.50 14.95 -9.31
N GLN A 125 12.35 15.18 -8.01
CA GLN A 125 13.33 15.93 -7.22
C GLN A 125 14.67 15.19 -7.08
N LYS A 126 14.66 13.86 -7.11
CA LYS A 126 15.85 13.02 -6.87
C LYS A 126 16.58 12.61 -8.14
N LEU A 127 15.84 12.35 -9.21
CA LEU A 127 16.34 11.76 -10.45
C LEU A 127 16.29 12.73 -11.64
N GLY A 128 15.41 13.72 -11.61
CA GLY A 128 15.04 14.53 -12.78
C GLY A 128 13.72 14.07 -13.41
N ASP A 129 13.14 14.90 -14.27
CA ASP A 129 11.82 14.66 -14.85
C ASP A 129 11.79 13.44 -15.78
N ALA A 130 12.80 13.28 -16.63
CA ALA A 130 12.84 12.22 -17.63
C ALA A 130 13.00 10.83 -16.97
N GLU A 131 13.95 10.71 -16.06
CA GLU A 131 14.26 9.49 -15.32
C GLU A 131 13.11 9.11 -14.37
N ALA A 132 12.46 10.09 -13.74
CA ALA A 132 11.28 9.83 -12.92
C ALA A 132 10.10 9.30 -13.74
N GLU A 133 9.85 9.87 -14.93
CA GLU A 133 8.80 9.38 -15.83
C GLU A 133 9.11 7.97 -16.31
N GLU A 134 10.37 7.71 -16.70
CA GLU A 134 10.82 6.39 -17.12
C GLU A 134 10.61 5.35 -16.02
N LEU A 135 11.05 5.63 -14.78
CA LEU A 135 10.87 4.74 -13.64
C LEU A 135 9.39 4.42 -13.40
N VAL A 136 8.53 5.43 -13.36
CA VAL A 136 7.08 5.25 -13.15
C VAL A 136 6.46 4.45 -14.30
N SER A 137 6.88 4.69 -15.55
CA SER A 137 6.36 3.98 -16.73
C SER A 137 6.72 2.50 -16.77
N LYS A 138 7.90 2.13 -16.23
CA LYS A 138 8.40 0.74 -16.17
C LYS A 138 7.96 -0.01 -14.92
N SER A 139 7.35 0.69 -13.96
CA SER A 139 6.94 0.11 -12.69
C SER A 139 5.76 -0.85 -12.85
N VAL A 140 5.64 -1.77 -11.89
CA VAL A 140 4.54 -2.74 -11.80
C VAL A 140 3.51 -2.25 -10.79
N TYR A 141 2.23 -2.43 -11.11
CA TYR A 141 1.12 -1.99 -10.28
C TYR A 141 0.27 -3.20 -9.87
N LEU A 142 0.14 -3.44 -8.57
CA LEU A 142 -0.78 -4.42 -8.02
C LEU A 142 -1.99 -3.69 -7.43
N ILE A 143 -3.19 -4.11 -7.83
CA ILE A 143 -4.45 -3.48 -7.41
C ILE A 143 -5.43 -4.58 -7.02
N SER A 144 -5.92 -4.53 -5.79
CA SER A 144 -7.02 -5.39 -5.30
C SER A 144 -8.01 -4.53 -4.54
N ILE A 145 -9.17 -4.28 -5.14
CA ILE A 145 -10.19 -3.40 -4.56
C ILE A 145 -11.57 -3.72 -5.13
N GLY A 146 -12.63 -3.42 -4.39
CA GLY A 146 -14.01 -3.68 -4.81
C GLY A 146 -14.83 -4.45 -3.78
N GLY A 147 -14.18 -5.32 -3.00
CA GLY A 147 -14.87 -6.22 -2.07
C GLY A 147 -15.71 -5.48 -1.04
N ASN A 148 -15.16 -4.38 -0.48
CA ASN A 148 -15.85 -3.57 0.51
C ASN A 148 -17.03 -2.77 -0.08
N ASP A 149 -16.99 -2.38 -1.37
CA ASP A 149 -18.12 -1.69 -2.01
C ASP A 149 -19.36 -2.58 -2.04
N TYR A 150 -19.18 -3.87 -2.36
CA TYR A 150 -20.25 -4.85 -2.30
C TYR A 150 -20.72 -5.08 -0.85
N GLY A 151 -19.78 -5.22 0.09
CA GLY A 151 -20.09 -5.41 1.51
C GLY A 151 -20.95 -4.28 2.09
N ASP A 152 -20.53 -3.03 1.90
CA ASP A 152 -21.27 -1.84 2.35
C ASP A 152 -22.63 -1.71 1.64
N GLY A 153 -22.69 -2.02 0.34
CA GLY A 153 -23.93 -2.01 -0.44
C GLY A 153 -24.98 -3.01 0.06
N PHE A 154 -24.56 -4.21 0.48
CA PHE A 154 -25.48 -5.20 1.05
C PHE A 154 -25.86 -4.90 2.51
N ALA A 155 -24.96 -4.32 3.30
CA ALA A 155 -25.25 -3.95 4.69
C ALA A 155 -26.20 -2.74 4.82
N SER A 156 -26.18 -1.82 3.85
CA SER A 156 -27.01 -0.61 3.85
C SER A 156 -28.42 -0.80 3.28
N SER A 157 -28.73 -2.01 2.78
CA SER A 157 -30.00 -2.35 2.13
C SER A 157 -30.88 -3.34 2.92
N GLY A 158 -30.50 -3.68 4.16
CA GLY A 158 -31.30 -4.44 5.13
C GLY A 158 -31.83 -3.58 6.26
#